data_AF-A0A5E3WSY6-F1
#
_entry.id   AF-A0A5E3WSY6-F1
#
_cell.length_a   1.000
_cell.length_b   1.000
_cell.length_c   1.000
_cell.angle_alpha   90.00
_cell.angle_beta   90.00
_cell.angle_gamma   90.00
#
_symmetry.space_group_name_H-M   'P 1'
#
loop_
_entity.id
_entity.type
_entity.pdbx_description
1 polymer ?
#
loop_
_entity_poly.entity_id
_entity_poly.type
_entity_poly.pdbx_seq_one_letter_code
_entity_poly.pdbx_strand_id
1 'polypeptide(L)'
;MSLTQDAYSVWVQGCMDVVAPTVLLFDYTLTLSQEIRLMWIHPTSRTSLVFFLNRYVPIASCIVSIIFSFSEFGSSESTCKSFYVARQASIIFSQAVVAVLLALRIVALYQRDKRIIAVLVGAFVLLIPLACWSITGGSSYVLQAAAGCHIASDFASGVHISFAWIVQAIWDILIFSLTIRNTLQVQQSWRSRTFLTGTSLVNLVWRDGAFYFAIMAVSTLVNIGFFYVQQDGLRGVLAPVASSISVSMMSRLFLNLAEAVSSQGTAESTPDHRQTITILFASHLDSTGQNSVEHRRH
;
A
#
# COMPACT_ATOMS: atom_id res chain seq x y z
N MET A 1 26.86 -18.39 13.24
CA MET A 1 25.95 -17.66 14.15
C MET A 1 25.85 -18.45 15.44
N SER A 2 25.74 -17.82 16.61
CA SER A 2 25.61 -18.55 17.89
C SER A 2 24.15 -18.95 18.11
N LEU A 3 23.90 -20.10 18.76
CA LEU A 3 22.55 -20.58 19.11
C LEU A 3 21.70 -19.51 19.83
N THR A 4 22.33 -18.68 20.66
CA THR A 4 21.70 -17.55 21.36
C THR A 4 21.25 -16.44 20.42
N GLN A 5 21.99 -16.18 19.34
CA GLN A 5 21.68 -15.16 18.33
C GLN A 5 20.54 -15.60 17.41
N ASP A 6 20.47 -16.90 17.12
CA ASP A 6 19.38 -17.49 16.35
C ASP A 6 18.08 -17.47 17.16
N ALA A 7 18.13 -17.83 18.45
CA ALA A 7 16.98 -17.76 19.35
C ALA A 7 16.43 -16.32 19.52
N TYR A 8 17.32 -15.33 19.65
CA TYR A 8 16.92 -13.92 19.71
C TYR A 8 16.24 -13.47 18.41
N SER A 9 16.82 -13.84 17.26
CA SER A 9 16.27 -13.48 15.95
C SER A 9 14.88 -14.10 15.73
N VAL A 10 14.69 -15.37 16.10
CA VAL A 10 13.39 -16.05 16.07
C VAL A 10 12.37 -15.36 16.96
N TRP A 11 12.74 -14.98 18.18
CA TRP A 11 11.84 -14.27 19.09
C TRP A 11 11.37 -12.93 18.51
N VAL A 12 12.30 -12.13 17.97
CA VAL A 12 11.95 -10.84 17.33
C VAL A 12 11.07 -11.05 16.10
N GLN A 13 11.36 -12.04 15.25
CA GLN A 13 10.52 -12.39 14.10
C GLN A 13 9.09 -12.74 14.54
N GLY A 14 8.94 -13.63 15.52
CA GLY A 14 7.63 -14.02 16.07
C GLY A 14 6.85 -12.84 16.63
N CYS A 15 7.50 -11.90 17.34
CA CYS A 15 6.85 -10.68 17.80
C CYS A 15 6.34 -9.83 16.63
N MET A 16 7.16 -9.62 15.60
CA MET A 16 6.78 -8.79 14.44
C MET A 16 5.69 -9.43 13.57
N ASP A 17 5.69 -10.76 13.48
CA ASP A 17 4.63 -11.54 12.82
C ASP A 17 3.28 -11.39 13.51
N VAL A 18 3.24 -10.99 14.78
CA VAL A 18 2.00 -10.65 15.52
C VAL A 18 1.69 -9.16 15.46
N VAL A 19 2.70 -8.28 15.50
CA VAL A 19 2.51 -6.82 15.46
C VAL A 19 1.84 -6.38 14.16
N ALA A 20 2.31 -6.83 12.99
CA ALA A 20 1.77 -6.39 11.71
C ALA A 20 0.28 -6.74 11.52
N PRO A 21 -0.19 -7.98 11.84
CA PRO A 21 -1.60 -8.31 11.84
C PRO A 21 -2.41 -7.54 12.89
N THR A 22 -1.84 -7.31 14.08
CA THR A 22 -2.53 -6.57 15.15
C THR A 22 -2.84 -5.14 14.72
N VAL A 23 -1.87 -4.44 14.12
CA VAL A 23 -2.07 -3.09 13.59
C VAL A 23 -3.14 -3.09 12.49
N LEU A 24 -3.08 -4.06 11.58
CA LEU A 24 -4.01 -4.16 10.45
C LEU A 24 -5.45 -4.47 10.92
N LEU A 25 -5.62 -5.40 11.85
CA LEU A 25 -6.93 -5.76 12.41
C LEU A 25 -7.49 -4.64 13.29
N PHE A 26 -6.64 -3.97 14.06
CA PHE A 26 -7.05 -2.79 14.83
C PHE A 26 -7.58 -1.70 13.88
N ASP A 27 -6.84 -1.37 12.83
CA ASP A 27 -7.26 -0.42 11.79
C ASP A 27 -8.59 -0.83 11.12
N TYR A 28 -8.74 -2.12 10.81
CA TYR A 28 -9.96 -2.69 10.28
C TYR A 28 -11.15 -2.45 11.19
N THR A 29 -11.05 -2.80 12.48
CA THR A 29 -12.15 -2.66 13.44
C THR A 29 -12.60 -1.21 13.61
N LEU A 30 -11.66 -0.25 13.59
CA LEU A 30 -11.98 1.18 13.70
C LEU A 30 -12.73 1.71 12.47
N THR A 31 -12.48 1.15 11.30
CA THR A 31 -13.04 1.62 10.02
C THR A 31 -14.21 0.77 9.51
N LEU A 32 -14.54 -0.32 10.19
CA LEU A 32 -15.57 -1.27 9.78
C LEU A 32 -16.97 -0.64 9.69
N SER A 33 -17.32 0.22 10.63
CA SER A 33 -18.63 0.89 10.63
C SER A 33 -18.82 1.79 9.39
N GLN A 34 -17.78 2.54 9.03
CA GLN A 34 -17.74 3.35 7.81
C GLN A 34 -17.73 2.48 6.56
N GLU A 35 -16.96 1.39 6.55
CA GLU A 35 -16.87 0.45 5.44
C GLU A 35 -18.23 -0.16 5.12
N ILE A 36 -18.96 -0.66 6.13
CA ILE A 36 -20.28 -1.25 5.93
C ILE A 36 -21.22 -0.22 5.30
N ARG A 37 -21.25 0.99 5.87
CA ARG A 37 -22.15 2.06 5.40
C ARG A 37 -21.86 2.51 3.98
N LEU A 38 -20.58 2.65 3.61
CA LEU A 38 -20.17 3.28 2.36
C LEU A 38 -19.92 2.29 1.22
N MET A 39 -19.49 1.07 1.52
CA MET A 39 -19.04 0.09 0.52
C MET A 39 -19.96 -1.12 0.42
N TRP A 40 -20.51 -1.60 1.54
CA TRP A 40 -21.33 -2.82 1.55
C TRP A 40 -22.78 -2.56 1.15
N ILE A 41 -23.36 -1.44 1.60
CA ILE A 41 -24.77 -1.12 1.33
C ILE A 41 -24.97 -0.64 -0.13
N HIS A 42 -24.00 0.07 -0.70
CA HIS A 42 -24.07 0.60 -2.07
C HIS A 42 -22.81 0.24 -2.88
N PRO A 43 -22.58 -1.04 -3.18
CA PRO A 43 -21.36 -1.48 -3.84
C PRO A 43 -21.31 -0.98 -5.29
N THR A 44 -20.34 -0.13 -5.61
CA THR A 44 -19.94 0.11 -7.01
C THR A 44 -19.02 -1.03 -7.46
N SER A 45 -19.31 -1.67 -8.60
CA SER A 45 -18.76 -3.00 -8.91
C SER A 45 -17.23 -3.08 -8.93
N ARG A 46 -16.54 -2.05 -9.44
CA ARG A 46 -15.08 -2.09 -9.67
C ARG A 46 -14.28 -1.43 -8.56
N THR A 47 -14.73 -0.27 -8.12
CA THR A 47 -14.09 0.46 -7.03
C THR A 47 -14.16 -0.32 -5.72
N SER A 48 -15.30 -0.95 -5.46
CA SER A 48 -15.46 -1.81 -4.29
C SER A 48 -14.61 -3.07 -4.41
N LEU A 49 -14.49 -3.66 -5.61
CA LEU A 49 -13.60 -4.81 -5.84
C LEU A 49 -12.14 -4.48 -5.51
N VAL A 50 -11.59 -3.38 -6.04
CA VAL A 50 -10.19 -3.01 -5.78
C VAL A 50 -9.98 -2.65 -4.31
N PHE A 51 -10.95 -1.98 -3.68
CA PHE A 51 -10.92 -1.72 -2.23
C PHE A 51 -10.89 -3.02 -1.42
N PHE A 52 -11.74 -4.00 -1.75
CA PHE A 52 -11.78 -5.29 -1.07
C PHE A 52 -10.52 -6.12 -1.31
N LEU A 53 -9.95 -6.10 -2.52
CA LEU A 53 -8.66 -6.72 -2.79
C LEU A 53 -7.55 -6.10 -1.96
N ASN A 54 -7.49 -4.76 -1.90
CA ASN A 54 -6.53 -4.04 -1.07
C ASN A 54 -6.65 -4.42 0.41
N ARG A 55 -7.87 -4.65 0.91
CA ARG A 55 -8.13 -4.82 2.34
C ARG A 55 -8.08 -6.27 2.82
N TYR A 56 -8.74 -7.19 2.11
CA TYR A 56 -8.91 -8.57 2.58
C TYR A 56 -7.77 -9.51 2.19
N VAL A 57 -7.06 -9.25 1.07
CA VAL A 57 -5.89 -10.07 0.69
C VAL A 57 -4.75 -9.99 1.73
N PRO A 58 -4.35 -8.79 2.21
CA PRO A 58 -3.35 -8.68 3.27
C PRO A 58 -3.80 -9.31 4.60
N ILE A 59 -5.08 -9.21 4.95
CA ILE A 59 -5.63 -9.85 6.17
C ILE A 59 -5.50 -11.36 6.08
N ALA A 60 -5.89 -11.96 4.95
CA ALA A 60 -5.73 -13.39 4.73
C ALA A 60 -4.25 -13.81 4.79
N SER A 61 -3.36 -13.06 4.15
CA SER A 61 -1.92 -13.29 4.18
C SER A 61 -1.32 -13.21 5.60
N CYS A 62 -1.80 -12.28 6.42
CA CYS A 62 -1.43 -12.15 7.83
C CYS A 62 -1.86 -13.37 8.66
N ILE A 63 -3.10 -13.85 8.49
CA ILE A 63 -3.61 -15.03 9.19
C ILE A 63 -2.76 -16.27 8.83
N VAL A 64 -2.52 -16.49 7.54
CA VAL A 64 -1.65 -17.58 7.08
C VAL A 64 -0.24 -17.42 7.67
N SER A 65 0.28 -16.19 7.74
CA SER A 65 1.61 -15.95 8.32
C SER A 65 1.71 -16.31 9.79
N ILE A 66 0.71 -15.95 10.61
CA ILE A 66 0.67 -16.35 12.03
C ILE A 66 0.65 -17.88 12.13
N ILE A 67 -0.22 -18.55 11.37
CA ILE A 67 -0.36 -20.01 11.43
C ILE A 67 0.98 -20.70 11.13
N PHE A 68 1.65 -20.33 10.04
CA PHE A 68 2.93 -20.96 9.65
C PHE A 68 4.11 -20.57 10.56
N SER A 69 4.05 -19.40 11.20
CA SER A 69 5.11 -18.96 12.12
C SER A 69 5.05 -19.69 13.46
N PHE A 70 3.87 -20.16 13.89
CA PHE A 70 3.70 -20.82 15.20
C PHE A 70 3.30 -22.31 15.12
N SER A 71 3.11 -22.87 13.92
CA SER A 71 2.73 -24.28 13.76
C SER A 71 3.94 -25.19 13.58
N GLU A 72 3.85 -26.40 14.15
CA GLU A 72 4.90 -27.43 14.01
C GLU A 72 5.05 -27.90 12.55
N PHE A 73 3.98 -27.94 11.76
CA PHE A 73 4.06 -28.34 10.35
C PHE A 73 4.82 -27.31 9.48
N GLY A 74 4.95 -26.07 9.97
CA GLY A 74 5.76 -25.03 9.34
C GLY A 74 7.27 -25.28 9.44
N SER A 75 7.71 -26.20 10.30
CA SER A 75 9.14 -26.48 10.54
C SER A 75 9.85 -27.23 9.42
N SER A 76 9.11 -27.83 8.50
CA SER A 76 9.68 -28.48 7.30
C SER A 76 10.36 -27.45 6.39
N GLU A 77 11.61 -27.68 6.01
CA GLU A 77 12.41 -26.74 5.23
C GLU A 77 11.76 -26.37 3.89
N SER A 78 11.22 -27.37 3.17
CA SER A 78 10.58 -27.16 1.86
C SER A 78 9.27 -26.38 1.98
N THR A 79 8.47 -26.68 3.02
CA THR A 79 7.23 -25.97 3.33
C THR A 79 7.53 -24.53 3.71
N CYS A 80 8.52 -24.30 4.57
CA CYS A 80 8.90 -22.97 5.04
C CYS A 80 9.42 -22.08 3.91
N LYS A 81 10.30 -22.61 3.04
CA LYS A 81 10.78 -21.89 1.85
C LYS A 81 9.63 -21.53 0.90
N SER A 82 8.70 -22.46 0.65
CA SER A 82 7.54 -22.20 -0.22
C SER A 82 6.60 -21.15 0.38
N PHE A 83 6.33 -21.23 1.68
CA PHE A 83 5.53 -20.24 2.41
C PHE A 83 6.18 -18.86 2.36
N TYR A 84 7.50 -18.76 2.54
CA TYR A 84 8.22 -17.49 2.44
C TYR A 84 8.07 -16.83 1.08
N VAL A 85 8.26 -17.59 -0.01
CA VAL A 85 8.07 -17.07 -1.37
C VAL A 85 6.62 -16.63 -1.59
N ALA A 86 5.64 -17.42 -1.14
CA ALA A 86 4.22 -17.06 -1.22
C ALA A 86 3.90 -15.77 -0.42
N ARG A 87 4.49 -15.60 0.76
CA ARG A 87 4.36 -14.40 1.58
C ARG A 87 4.93 -13.16 0.87
N GLN A 88 6.14 -13.26 0.31
CA GLN A 88 6.75 -12.16 -0.45
C GLN A 88 5.91 -11.81 -1.70
N ALA A 89 5.44 -12.82 -2.44
CA ALA A 89 4.57 -12.61 -3.60
C ALA A 89 3.25 -11.93 -3.20
N SER A 90 2.65 -12.33 -2.07
CA SER A 90 1.45 -11.69 -1.53
C SER A 90 1.71 -10.22 -1.16
N ILE A 91 2.86 -9.90 -0.56
CA ILE A 91 3.23 -8.52 -0.25
C ILE A 91 3.38 -7.70 -1.54
N ILE A 92 4.10 -8.20 -2.54
CA ILE A 92 4.24 -7.52 -3.83
C ILE A 92 2.87 -7.28 -4.48
N PHE A 93 1.99 -8.27 -4.47
CA PHE A 93 0.64 -8.13 -4.99
C PHE A 93 -0.12 -7.00 -4.28
N SER A 94 -0.13 -6.99 -2.94
CA SER A 94 -0.79 -5.95 -2.16
C SER A 94 -0.19 -4.56 -2.42
N GLN A 95 1.13 -4.46 -2.51
CA GLN A 95 1.83 -3.21 -2.83
C GLN A 95 1.53 -2.73 -4.26
N ALA A 96 1.39 -3.64 -5.23
CA ALA A 96 0.98 -3.30 -6.60
C ALA A 96 -0.46 -2.77 -6.64
N VAL A 97 -1.38 -3.35 -5.86
CA VAL A 97 -2.76 -2.84 -5.72
C VAL A 97 -2.75 -1.42 -5.13
N VAL A 98 -1.99 -1.19 -4.05
CA VAL A 98 -1.82 0.16 -3.48
C VAL A 98 -1.24 1.11 -4.54
N ALA A 99 -0.16 0.72 -5.23
CA ALA A 99 0.48 1.54 -6.26
C ALA A 99 -0.51 1.98 -7.36
N VAL A 100 -1.32 1.05 -7.87
CA VAL A 100 -2.36 1.35 -8.87
C VAL A 100 -3.39 2.33 -8.32
N LEU A 101 -3.86 2.12 -7.09
CA LEU A 101 -4.82 3.03 -6.45
C LEU A 101 -4.26 4.45 -6.30
N LEU A 102 -2.99 4.59 -5.92
CA LEU A 102 -2.31 5.88 -5.83
C LEU A 102 -2.17 6.54 -7.21
N ALA A 103 -1.79 5.78 -8.25
CA ALA A 103 -1.73 6.31 -9.62
C ALA A 103 -3.09 6.80 -10.12
N LEU A 104 -4.16 6.02 -9.94
CA LEU A 104 -5.51 6.42 -10.33
C LEU A 104 -5.91 7.74 -9.67
N ARG A 105 -5.53 7.93 -8.40
CA ARG A 105 -5.77 9.17 -7.67
C ARG A 105 -5.00 10.34 -8.26
N ILE A 106 -3.72 10.18 -8.60
CA ILE A 106 -2.93 11.23 -9.27
C ILE A 106 -3.54 11.59 -10.63
N VAL A 107 -3.96 10.59 -11.40
CA VAL A 107 -4.62 10.80 -12.69
C VAL A 107 -5.90 11.62 -12.55
N ALA A 108 -6.68 11.39 -11.49
CA ALA A 108 -7.85 12.20 -11.18
C ALA A 108 -7.48 13.63 -10.76
N LEU A 109 -6.46 13.81 -9.93
CA LEU A 109 -5.97 15.14 -9.50
C LEU A 109 -5.50 16.00 -10.68
N TYR A 110 -4.81 15.39 -11.64
CA TYR A 110 -4.30 16.05 -12.85
C TYR A 110 -5.29 16.04 -14.01
N GLN A 111 -6.59 15.79 -13.75
CA GLN A 111 -7.66 15.82 -14.76
C GLN A 111 -7.33 15.03 -16.04
N ARG A 112 -6.66 13.88 -15.89
CA ARG A 112 -6.25 12.98 -16.98
C ARG A 112 -5.33 13.58 -18.04
N ASP A 113 -4.41 14.45 -17.63
CA ASP A 113 -3.30 14.81 -18.51
C ASP A 113 -2.58 13.55 -19.01
N LYS A 114 -2.62 13.34 -20.33
CA LYS A 114 -2.02 12.18 -21.01
C LYS A 114 -0.53 12.05 -20.72
N ARG A 115 0.15 13.17 -20.45
CA ARG A 115 1.58 13.19 -20.08
C ARG A 115 1.79 12.54 -18.72
N ILE A 116 0.97 12.88 -17.73
CA ILE A 116 1.05 12.30 -16.38
C ILE A 116 0.68 10.81 -16.42
N ILE A 117 -0.34 10.44 -17.18
CA ILE A 117 -0.71 9.02 -17.38
C ILE A 117 0.46 8.26 -18.01
N ALA A 118 1.07 8.80 -19.08
CA ALA A 118 2.20 8.16 -19.75
C ALA A 118 3.40 7.99 -18.80
N VAL A 119 3.69 8.99 -17.96
CA VAL A 119 4.74 8.90 -16.93
C VAL A 119 4.42 7.82 -15.90
N LEU A 120 3.20 7.77 -15.37
CA LEU A 120 2.81 6.79 -14.34
C LEU A 120 2.79 5.37 -14.89
N VAL A 121 2.22 5.16 -16.08
CA VAL A 121 2.18 3.84 -16.74
C VAL A 121 3.59 3.41 -17.12
N GLY A 122 4.40 4.30 -17.69
CA GLY A 122 5.79 4.02 -18.02
C GLY A 122 6.60 3.64 -16.79
N ALA A 123 6.49 4.40 -15.70
CA ALA A 123 7.13 4.08 -14.44
C ALA A 123 6.66 2.72 -13.90
N PHE A 124 5.35 2.44 -13.89
CA PHE A 124 4.82 1.17 -13.39
C PHE A 124 5.33 -0.04 -14.20
N VAL A 125 5.32 0.06 -15.53
CA VAL A 125 5.80 -1.00 -16.44
C VAL A 125 7.30 -1.25 -16.29
N LEU A 126 8.09 -0.21 -15.97
CA LEU A 126 9.53 -0.34 -15.73
C LEU A 126 9.85 -0.90 -14.34
N LEU A 127 9.07 -0.52 -13.33
CA LEU A 127 9.31 -0.85 -11.94
C LEU A 127 8.80 -2.25 -11.56
N ILE A 128 7.64 -2.69 -12.08
CA ILE A 128 7.06 -3.98 -11.71
C ILE A 128 7.95 -5.20 -12.02
N PRO A 129 8.64 -5.30 -13.18
CA PRO A 129 9.50 -6.45 -13.46
C PRO A 129 10.72 -6.49 -12.55
N LEU A 130 11.25 -5.33 -12.16
CA LEU A 130 12.36 -5.21 -11.21
C LEU A 130 11.95 -5.70 -9.81
N ALA A 131 10.73 -5.37 -9.38
CA ALA A 131 10.17 -5.89 -8.13
C ALA A 131 9.99 -7.41 -8.20
N CYS A 132 9.44 -7.96 -9.29
CA CYS A 132 9.29 -9.41 -9.46
C CYS A 132 10.64 -10.15 -9.50
N TRP A 133 11.64 -9.57 -10.17
CA TRP A 133 13.00 -10.11 -10.24
C TRP A 133 13.64 -10.26 -8.84
N SER A 134 13.37 -9.32 -7.93
CA SER A 134 13.98 -9.32 -6.59
C SER A 134 13.67 -10.58 -5.75
N ILE A 135 12.62 -11.33 -6.07
CA ILE A 135 12.21 -12.54 -5.35
C ILE A 135 12.94 -13.80 -5.88
N THR A 136 13.41 -13.81 -7.12
CA THR A 136 13.81 -15.06 -7.80
C THR A 136 15.24 -15.54 -7.54
N GLY A 137 16.10 -14.75 -6.88
CA GLY A 137 17.54 -15.06 -6.80
C GLY A 137 18.19 -14.89 -5.42
N GLY A 138 17.45 -15.08 -4.33
CA GLY A 138 18.03 -15.06 -2.97
C GLY A 138 18.31 -16.48 -2.44
N SER A 139 19.46 -16.69 -1.82
CA SER A 139 19.75 -17.84 -0.97
C SER A 139 19.19 -17.61 0.44
N SER A 140 18.18 -18.36 0.82
CA SER A 140 17.57 -18.30 2.16
C SER A 140 17.72 -19.63 2.91
N TYR A 141 17.91 -19.56 4.23
CA TYR A 141 18.03 -20.74 5.09
C TYR A 141 17.10 -20.63 6.30
N VAL A 142 16.65 -21.78 6.80
CA VAL A 142 15.69 -21.86 7.92
C VAL A 142 16.44 -21.86 9.25
N LEU A 143 15.97 -21.07 10.22
CA LEU A 143 16.47 -21.11 11.59
C LEU A 143 15.76 -22.24 12.35
N GLN A 144 16.50 -23.28 12.70
CA GLN A 144 15.99 -24.44 13.45
C GLN A 144 15.94 -24.21 14.98
N ALA A 145 16.02 -22.95 15.44
CA ALA A 145 16.10 -22.63 16.86
C ALA A 145 14.75 -22.78 17.62
N ALA A 146 13.62 -22.83 16.91
CA ALA A 146 12.29 -23.07 17.50
C ALA A 146 11.32 -23.73 16.50
N ALA A 147 10.18 -24.22 16.99
CA ALA A 147 9.07 -24.67 16.15
C ALA A 147 8.47 -23.48 15.37
N GLY A 148 8.13 -23.71 14.10
CA GLY A 148 7.62 -22.67 13.20
C GLY A 148 8.49 -22.48 11.95
N CYS A 149 8.09 -21.55 11.08
CA CYS A 149 8.86 -21.17 9.90
C CYS A 149 9.54 -19.81 10.10
N HIS A 150 10.85 -19.84 10.34
CA HIS A 150 11.70 -18.67 10.50
C HIS A 150 12.85 -18.72 9.50
N ILE A 151 12.99 -17.68 8.68
CA ILE A 151 14.00 -17.62 7.62
C ILE A 151 15.00 -16.50 7.92
N ALA A 152 16.29 -16.80 7.76
CA ALA A 152 17.35 -15.81 7.63
C ALA A 152 17.76 -15.68 6.17
N SER A 153 18.16 -14.47 5.83
CA SER A 153 18.74 -14.14 4.53
C SER A 153 20.12 -13.55 4.76
N ASP A 154 21.11 -14.06 4.05
CA ASP A 154 22.45 -13.48 4.04
C ASP A 154 22.40 -12.04 3.48
N PHE A 155 23.47 -11.27 3.67
CA PHE A 155 23.53 -9.89 3.20
C PHE A 155 23.20 -9.75 1.71
N ALA A 156 23.73 -10.64 0.84
CA ALA A 156 23.49 -10.53 -0.60
C ALA A 156 22.01 -10.77 -0.94
N SER A 157 21.38 -11.78 -0.34
CA SER A 157 19.95 -12.04 -0.53
C SER A 157 19.06 -10.97 0.08
N GLY A 158 19.42 -10.44 1.26
CA GLY A 158 18.71 -9.33 1.88
C GLY A 158 18.74 -8.07 1.01
N VAL A 159 19.91 -7.75 0.42
CA VAL A 159 20.04 -6.67 -0.55
C VAL A 159 19.22 -6.96 -1.80
N HIS A 160 19.24 -8.20 -2.30
CA HIS A 160 18.45 -8.58 -3.47
C HIS A 160 16.96 -8.32 -3.26
N ILE A 161 16.40 -8.73 -2.12
CA ILE A 161 14.99 -8.52 -1.77
C ILE A 161 14.69 -7.03 -1.50
N SER A 162 15.64 -6.29 -0.95
CA SER A 162 15.48 -4.85 -0.71
C SER A 162 15.22 -4.05 -1.99
N PHE A 163 15.62 -4.56 -3.17
CA PHE A 163 15.34 -3.89 -4.44
C PHE A 163 13.86 -3.68 -4.71
N ALA A 164 12.97 -4.62 -4.36
CA ALA A 164 11.52 -4.40 -4.49
C ALA A 164 11.05 -3.19 -3.67
N TRP A 165 11.62 -3.01 -2.48
CA TRP A 165 11.29 -1.90 -1.60
C TRP A 165 11.88 -0.58 -2.09
N ILE A 166 13.09 -0.59 -2.65
CA ILE A 166 13.70 0.60 -3.28
C ILE A 166 12.86 1.04 -4.48
N VAL A 167 12.46 0.09 -5.31
CA VAL A 167 11.54 0.33 -6.43
C VAL A 167 10.22 0.92 -5.95
N GLN A 168 9.66 0.41 -4.85
CA GLN A 168 8.46 0.97 -4.23
C GLN A 168 8.69 2.38 -3.68
N ALA A 169 9.85 2.66 -3.06
CA ALA A 169 10.15 4.00 -2.57
C ALA A 169 10.26 5.02 -3.72
N ILE A 170 10.81 4.63 -4.87
CA ILE A 170 10.84 5.49 -6.06
C ILE A 170 9.40 5.83 -6.50
N TRP A 171 8.51 4.84 -6.50
CA TRP A 171 7.10 5.06 -6.80
C TRP A 171 6.42 5.99 -5.78
N ASP A 172 6.58 5.74 -4.49
CA ASP A 172 5.99 6.54 -3.42
C ASP A 172 6.46 8.00 -3.49
N ILE A 173 7.76 8.22 -3.72
CA ILE A 173 8.35 9.56 -3.86
C ILE A 173 7.79 10.27 -5.10
N LEU A 174 7.63 9.58 -6.23
CA LEU A 174 7.03 10.14 -7.45
C LEU A 174 5.59 10.60 -7.18
N ILE A 175 4.76 9.73 -6.60
CA ILE A 175 3.36 10.03 -6.25
C ILE A 175 3.28 11.19 -5.25
N PHE A 176 4.10 11.17 -4.21
CA PHE A 176 4.13 12.23 -3.20
C PHE A 176 4.52 13.57 -3.81
N SER A 177 5.53 13.59 -4.68
CA SER A 177 6.01 14.80 -5.37
C SER A 177 4.93 15.39 -6.28
N LEU A 178 4.22 14.55 -7.04
CA LEU A 178 3.10 14.97 -7.89
C LEU A 178 1.93 15.49 -7.05
N THR A 179 1.62 14.84 -5.92
CA THR A 179 0.58 15.30 -5.00
C THR A 179 0.91 16.70 -4.46
N ILE A 180 2.12 16.89 -3.93
CA ILE A 180 2.56 18.20 -3.41
C ILE A 180 2.53 19.25 -4.50
N ARG A 181 3.05 18.94 -5.69
CA ARG A 181 3.07 19.90 -6.80
C ARG A 181 1.65 20.36 -7.14
N ASN A 182 0.69 19.46 -7.23
CA ASN A 182 -0.70 19.82 -7.48
C ASN A 182 -1.27 20.68 -6.34
N THR A 183 -1.08 20.28 -5.08
CA THR A 183 -1.54 21.04 -3.91
C THR A 183 -0.97 22.48 -3.91
N LEU A 184 0.31 22.65 -4.24
CA LEU A 184 0.94 23.98 -4.34
C LEU A 184 0.41 24.79 -5.53
N GLN A 185 0.19 24.16 -6.69
CA GLN A 185 -0.39 24.84 -7.87
C GLN A 185 -1.81 25.33 -7.60
N VAL A 186 -2.64 24.52 -6.95
CA VAL A 186 -3.98 24.93 -6.51
C VAL A 186 -3.87 26.06 -5.49
N GLN A 187 -2.99 25.98 -4.50
CA GLN A 187 -2.83 27.06 -3.53
C GLN A 187 -2.46 28.40 -4.20
N GLN A 188 -1.55 28.39 -5.17
CA GLN A 188 -1.12 29.58 -5.90
C GLN A 188 -2.26 30.21 -6.71
N SER A 189 -3.10 29.39 -7.36
CA SER A 189 -4.26 29.89 -8.11
C SER A 189 -5.38 30.43 -7.23
N TRP A 190 -5.51 29.95 -5.98
CA TRP A 190 -6.47 30.47 -5.02
C TRP A 190 -5.98 31.75 -4.32
N ARG A 191 -4.67 31.86 -4.05
CA ARG A 191 -4.07 33.09 -3.49
C ARG A 191 -4.27 34.33 -4.38
N SER A 192 -4.39 34.16 -5.70
CA SER A 192 -4.67 35.28 -6.61
C SER A 192 -6.14 35.70 -6.63
N ARG A 193 -7.08 34.92 -6.07
CA ARG A 193 -8.53 35.21 -6.10
C ARG A 193 -9.12 35.65 -4.77
N THR A 194 -8.53 35.30 -3.62
CA THR A 194 -9.10 35.69 -2.31
C THR A 194 -8.02 35.83 -1.24
N PHE A 195 -7.79 37.05 -0.75
CA PHE A 195 -6.77 37.40 0.25
C PHE A 195 -7.14 37.00 1.70
N LEU A 196 -8.27 36.30 1.94
CA LEU A 196 -8.95 36.35 3.24
C LEU A 196 -9.04 35.06 4.08
N THR A 197 -8.35 33.98 3.75
CA THR A 197 -8.33 32.81 4.66
C THR A 197 -6.92 32.30 4.88
N GLY A 198 -6.37 32.59 6.06
CA GLY A 198 -5.10 32.08 6.58
C GLY A 198 -5.14 30.59 6.89
N THR A 199 -5.51 29.76 5.92
CA THR A 199 -5.38 28.31 6.04
C THR A 199 -3.91 27.95 5.91
N SER A 200 -3.31 27.56 7.04
CA SER A 200 -1.94 27.04 7.12
C SER A 200 -1.70 25.95 6.06
N LEU A 201 -0.50 25.94 5.47
CA LEU A 201 -0.07 24.91 4.51
C LEU A 201 -0.21 23.51 5.11
N VAL A 202 -0.04 23.39 6.44
CA VAL A 202 -0.30 22.16 7.20
C VAL A 202 -1.78 21.75 7.11
N ASN A 203 -2.73 22.66 7.29
CA ASN A 203 -4.16 22.36 7.13
C ASN A 203 -4.51 21.94 5.70
N LEU A 204 -3.83 22.49 4.69
CA LEU A 204 -4.02 22.11 3.29
C LEU A 204 -3.49 20.70 3.01
N VAL A 205 -2.28 20.38 3.48
CA VAL A 205 -1.65 19.05 3.39
C VAL A 205 -2.45 17.99 4.16
N TRP A 206 -2.98 18.35 5.32
CA TRP A 206 -3.85 17.51 6.14
C TRP A 206 -5.20 17.26 5.44
N ARG A 207 -5.75 18.28 4.76
CA ARG A 207 -7.03 18.22 4.05
C ARG A 207 -6.95 17.53 2.68
N ASP A 208 -5.81 17.55 2.01
CA ASP A 208 -5.58 16.91 0.70
C ASP A 208 -5.17 15.44 0.81
N GLY A 209 -4.96 14.92 2.03
CA GLY A 209 -4.53 13.55 2.24
C GLY A 209 -3.08 13.29 1.78
N ALA A 210 -2.28 14.35 1.59
CA ALA A 210 -0.84 14.29 1.34
C ALA A 210 -0.09 13.61 2.51
N PHE A 211 -0.60 13.77 3.73
CA PHE A 211 -0.09 13.12 4.94
C PHE A 211 -0.09 11.58 4.88
N TYR A 212 -1.12 10.97 4.27
CA TYR A 212 -1.17 9.51 4.09
C TYR A 212 0.01 9.03 3.25
N PHE A 213 0.33 9.70 2.16
CA PHE A 213 1.48 9.37 1.32
C PHE A 213 2.82 9.60 2.03
N ALA A 214 2.92 10.64 2.87
CA ALA A 214 4.12 10.87 3.66
C ALA A 214 4.38 9.73 4.65
N ILE A 215 3.34 9.26 5.36
CA ILE A 215 3.46 8.10 6.25
C ILE A 215 3.92 6.86 5.48
N MET A 216 3.31 6.59 4.32
CA MET A 216 3.68 5.44 3.49
C MET A 216 5.15 5.52 3.05
N ALA A 217 5.58 6.67 2.51
CA ALA A 217 6.96 6.86 2.08
C ALA A 217 7.97 6.70 3.23
N VAL A 218 7.69 7.27 4.41
CA VAL A 218 8.55 7.12 5.59
C VAL A 218 8.62 5.67 6.04
N SER A 219 7.48 4.98 6.08
CA SER A 219 7.40 3.55 6.42
C SER A 219 8.23 2.68 5.47
N THR A 220 8.13 2.92 4.16
CA THR A 220 8.93 2.26 3.13
C THR A 220 10.42 2.52 3.33
N LEU A 221 10.83 3.77 3.58
CA LEU A 221 12.24 4.12 3.81
C LEU A 221 12.83 3.48 5.07
N VAL A 222 12.07 3.45 6.17
CA VAL A 222 12.47 2.77 7.41
C VAL A 222 12.68 1.28 7.15
N ASN A 223 11.77 0.64 6.41
CA ASN A 223 11.90 -0.77 6.06
C ASN A 223 13.16 -1.04 5.21
N ILE A 224 13.45 -0.20 4.21
CA ILE A 224 14.69 -0.28 3.43
C ILE A 224 15.91 -0.18 4.35
N GLY A 225 15.93 0.79 5.26
CA GLY A 225 17.02 0.96 6.23
C GLY A 225 17.28 -0.31 7.05
N PHE A 226 16.22 -1.02 7.45
CA PHE A 226 16.33 -2.29 8.18
C PHE A 226 17.01 -3.39 7.36
N PHE A 227 16.82 -3.46 6.05
CA PHE A 227 17.54 -4.43 5.21
C PHE A 227 19.05 -4.22 5.21
N TYR A 228 19.52 -2.97 5.31
CA TYR A 228 20.95 -2.62 5.24
C TYR A 228 21.64 -2.63 6.60
N VAL A 229 20.94 -2.23 7.66
CA VAL A 229 21.53 -2.07 9.01
C VAL A 229 21.47 -3.36 9.83
N GLN A 230 20.46 -4.20 9.63
CA GLN A 230 20.22 -5.35 10.52
C GLN A 230 20.99 -6.60 10.12
N GLN A 231 21.14 -7.50 11.11
CA GLN A 231 21.76 -8.82 10.96
C GLN A 231 20.86 -9.77 10.17
N ASP A 232 21.44 -10.86 9.65
CA ASP A 232 20.82 -11.79 8.69
C ASP A 232 19.48 -12.39 9.14
N GLY A 233 19.29 -12.59 10.44
CA GLY A 233 18.02 -13.07 11.02
C GLY A 233 16.95 -11.99 11.22
N LEU A 234 17.25 -10.71 11.02
CA LEU A 234 16.32 -9.59 11.23
C LEU A 234 16.04 -8.79 9.95
N ARG A 235 16.71 -9.12 8.84
CA ARG A 235 16.50 -8.45 7.56
C ARG A 235 15.07 -8.68 7.07
N GLY A 236 14.38 -7.60 6.73
CA GLY A 236 13.02 -7.65 6.21
C GLY A 236 11.92 -7.92 7.24
N VAL A 237 12.23 -7.96 8.54
CA VAL A 237 11.23 -8.19 9.59
C VAL A 237 10.15 -7.08 9.65
N LEU A 238 10.48 -5.87 9.19
CA LEU A 238 9.54 -4.75 9.10
C LEU A 238 8.73 -4.72 7.80
N ALA A 239 9.05 -5.54 6.80
CA ALA A 239 8.33 -5.56 5.53
C ALA A 239 6.80 -5.77 5.70
N PRO A 240 6.32 -6.68 6.56
CA PRO A 240 4.90 -6.87 6.80
C PRO A 240 4.27 -5.65 7.49
N VAL A 241 4.96 -5.05 8.46
CA VAL A 241 4.49 -3.84 9.17
C VAL A 241 4.35 -2.69 8.19
N ALA A 242 5.37 -2.46 7.36
CA ALA A 242 5.36 -1.44 6.34
C ALA A 242 4.22 -1.66 5.33
N SER A 243 4.01 -2.91 4.91
CA SER A 243 2.92 -3.27 4.02
C SER A 243 1.55 -3.01 4.64
N SER A 244 1.34 -3.40 5.90
CA SER A 244 0.10 -3.14 6.65
C SER A 244 -0.18 -1.64 6.76
N ILE A 245 0.85 -0.82 7.04
CA ILE A 245 0.71 0.64 7.09
C ILE A 245 0.24 1.18 5.73
N SER A 246 0.86 0.76 4.62
CA SER A 246 0.47 1.21 3.28
C SER A 246 -0.98 0.86 2.93
N VAL A 247 -1.39 -0.37 3.24
CA VAL A 247 -2.77 -0.83 3.01
C VAL A 247 -3.76 -0.04 3.85
N SER A 248 -3.49 0.13 5.16
CA SER A 248 -4.35 0.89 6.07
C SER A 248 -4.48 2.36 5.69
N MET A 249 -3.36 3.02 5.35
CA MET A 249 -3.38 4.41 4.90
C MET A 249 -4.19 4.58 3.62
N MET A 250 -4.04 3.65 2.65
CA MET A 250 -4.82 3.66 1.42
C MET A 250 -6.32 3.43 1.68
N SER A 251 -6.67 2.47 2.57
CA SER A 251 -8.06 2.21 2.93
C SER A 251 -8.72 3.39 3.65
N ARG A 252 -8.04 4.03 4.61
CA ARG A 252 -8.55 5.23 5.30
C ARG A 252 -8.77 6.38 4.34
N LEU A 253 -7.80 6.62 3.46
CA LEU A 253 -7.91 7.65 2.45
C LEU A 253 -9.14 7.41 1.56
N PHE A 254 -9.33 6.16 1.14
CA PHE A 254 -10.46 5.78 0.30
C PHE A 254 -11.81 5.99 1.03
N LEU A 255 -11.93 5.54 2.29
CA LEU A 255 -13.14 5.70 3.09
C LEU A 255 -13.46 7.18 3.38
N ASN A 256 -12.45 7.97 3.74
CA ASN A 256 -12.62 9.41 3.96
C ASN A 256 -13.11 10.13 2.70
N LEU A 257 -12.65 9.69 1.52
CA LEU A 257 -13.12 10.22 0.25
C LEU A 257 -14.57 9.81 -0.02
N ALA A 258 -14.92 8.54 0.21
CA ALA A 258 -16.28 8.05 0.04
C ALA A 258 -17.27 8.77 0.99
N GLU A 259 -16.88 9.04 2.23
CA GLU A 259 -17.68 9.79 3.20
C GLU A 259 -17.90 11.25 2.78
N ALA A 260 -16.87 11.88 2.20
CA ALA A 260 -16.97 13.22 1.64
C ALA A 260 -17.96 13.29 0.46
N VAL A 261 -18.11 12.22 -0.32
CA VAL A 261 -19.13 12.14 -1.38
C VAL A 261 -20.53 11.95 -0.80
N SER A 262 -20.70 10.98 0.11
CA SER A 262 -22.02 10.64 0.65
C SER A 262 -22.66 11.78 1.44
N SER A 263 -21.85 12.54 2.19
CA SER A 263 -22.31 13.70 2.95
C SER A 263 -22.77 14.88 2.07
N GLN A 264 -22.32 14.93 0.82
CA GLN A 264 -22.73 15.97 -0.12
C GLN A 264 -23.97 15.57 -0.95
N GLY A 265 -24.20 14.28 -1.18
CA GLY A 265 -25.43 13.79 -1.83
C GLY A 265 -26.72 14.09 -1.05
N THR A 266 -26.61 14.44 0.23
CA THR A 266 -27.72 14.85 1.11
C THR A 266 -27.89 16.37 1.23
N ALA A 267 -26.94 17.17 0.71
CA ALA A 267 -26.97 18.63 0.76
C ALA A 267 -26.88 19.21 -0.66
N GLU A 268 -28.03 19.50 -1.29
CA GLU A 268 -28.11 20.20 -2.57
C GLU A 268 -27.42 21.58 -2.47
N SER A 269 -26.17 21.69 -2.93
CA SER A 269 -25.53 22.97 -3.24
C SER A 269 -24.40 22.81 -4.26
N THR A 270 -24.20 23.88 -5.02
CA THR A 270 -23.42 24.03 -6.26
C THR A 270 -22.03 23.36 -6.33
N PRO A 271 -21.65 22.78 -7.49
CA PRO A 271 -20.38 23.02 -8.18
C PRO A 271 -18.98 23.11 -7.56
N ASP A 272 -18.63 22.74 -6.31
CA ASP A 272 -17.24 22.97 -5.86
C ASP A 272 -16.21 22.15 -6.66
N HIS A 273 -15.01 22.68 -6.93
CA HIS A 273 -13.97 22.03 -7.76
C HIS A 273 -13.55 20.63 -7.25
N ARG A 274 -13.82 20.36 -5.96
CA ARG A 274 -13.71 19.05 -5.28
C ARG A 274 -14.71 18.01 -5.81
N GLN A 275 -15.89 18.44 -6.28
CA GLN A 275 -16.90 17.60 -6.95
C GLN A 275 -16.33 16.99 -8.24
N THR A 276 -15.51 17.74 -8.98
CA THR A 276 -14.91 17.27 -10.24
C THR A 276 -13.94 16.12 -9.98
N ILE A 277 -12.96 16.26 -9.09
CA ILE A 277 -11.94 15.23 -8.83
C ILE A 277 -12.55 13.93 -8.26
N THR A 278 -13.59 14.07 -7.45
CA THR A 278 -14.21 12.96 -6.73
C THR A 278 -15.22 12.18 -7.58
N ILE A 279 -16.04 12.87 -8.38
CA ILE A 279 -16.87 12.25 -9.42
C ILE A 279 -15.97 11.66 -10.51
N LEU A 280 -14.82 12.28 -10.84
CA LEU A 280 -13.83 11.69 -11.75
C LEU A 280 -13.32 10.34 -11.22
N PHE A 281 -12.81 10.25 -9.98
CA PHE A 281 -12.24 8.98 -9.48
C PHE A 281 -13.27 7.82 -9.47
N ALA A 282 -14.53 8.08 -9.07
CA ALA A 282 -15.59 7.07 -9.03
C ALA A 282 -16.21 6.76 -10.42
N SER A 283 -16.56 7.77 -11.22
CA SER A 283 -17.12 7.57 -12.58
C SER A 283 -16.12 6.94 -13.55
N HIS A 284 -14.82 7.06 -13.28
CA HIS A 284 -13.79 6.59 -14.19
C HIS A 284 -13.39 5.14 -14.01
N LEU A 285 -13.61 4.55 -12.84
CA LEU A 285 -13.53 3.10 -12.68
C LEU A 285 -14.64 2.41 -13.49
N ASP A 286 -15.81 3.04 -13.61
CA ASP A 286 -16.90 2.60 -14.49
C ASP A 286 -16.66 2.91 -15.98
N SER A 287 -16.15 4.09 -16.34
CA SER A 287 -15.96 4.50 -17.76
C SER A 287 -14.93 3.67 -18.52
N THR A 288 -13.87 3.19 -17.85
CA THR A 288 -12.86 2.32 -18.47
C THR A 288 -13.44 0.94 -18.85
N GLY A 289 -14.68 0.65 -18.42
CA GLY A 289 -15.42 -0.57 -18.74
C GLY A 289 -16.32 -0.48 -19.95
N GLN A 290 -16.99 0.65 -20.17
CA GLN A 290 -17.87 0.81 -21.32
C GLN A 290 -17.10 0.67 -22.64
N ASN A 291 -15.89 1.24 -22.74
CA ASN A 291 -15.04 1.09 -23.93
C ASN A 291 -14.57 -0.36 -24.17
N SER A 292 -14.55 -1.22 -23.15
CA SER A 292 -14.17 -2.64 -23.28
C SER A 292 -15.35 -3.57 -23.58
N VAL A 293 -16.59 -3.14 -23.29
CA VAL A 293 -17.83 -3.88 -23.58
C VAL A 293 -18.34 -3.55 -24.98
N GLU A 294 -18.13 -2.32 -25.44
CA GLU A 294 -18.53 -1.86 -26.78
C GLU A 294 -17.67 -2.50 -27.88
N HIS A 295 -16.37 -2.74 -27.61
CA HIS A 295 -15.47 -3.41 -28.55
C HIS A 295 -15.65 -4.93 -28.67
N ARG A 296 -16.50 -5.53 -27.81
CA ARG A 296 -16.83 -6.97 -27.86
C ARG A 296 -18.23 -7.22 -28.48
N ARG A 297 -18.87 -6.18 -29.02
CA ARG A 297 -20.16 -6.22 -29.73
C ARG A 297 -20.07 -5.84 -31.21
N HIS A 298 -18.86 -5.74 -31.76
CA HIS A 298 -18.63 -5.62 -33.21
C HIS A 298 -17.80 -6.78 -33.71
#